data_AF-A0A679JCG5-F1
#
_entry.id   AF-A0A679JCG5-F1
#
_cell.length_a   1.000
_cell.length_b   1.000
_cell.length_c   1.000
_cell.angle_alpha   90.00
_cell.angle_beta   90.00
_cell.angle_gamma   90.00
#
_symmetry.space_group_name_H-M   'P 1'
#
loop_
_entity.id
_entity.type
_entity.pdbx_description
1 polymer ?
#
loop_
_entity_poly.entity_id
_entity_poly.type
_entity_poly.pdbx_seq_one_letter_code
_entity_poly.pdbx_strand_id
1 'polypeptide(L)'
;MPQQVLLRDAMRQLNMTRDAFAERIGSRRRALDAWLLPDESNEFRAMPEVARRFVSEIMASDGRRGEYTQSAHGGALRKATAVDGSHHLLSVSQFNRDAIDELFQLADVMQPIARRRKVSRVLEGAVLANLFFEASTRTRVSFGAAFCRLGGSVCDTTGFTFSSMAKGESIYDTSRVISGYVDAIVVRHPEQGSVAEFARATNVPVINGGDGPGEHPSQALLDLYTIQREFSRLGKLVDGAHIAMVGDLKYGRTVHSLIKLLALYKGMKFTLVSPPSLAMPAEIVEAVSRNGHVVETAATPARALAGADIIYATRIQKERFANDEVLEGFDNAFEINRALIESDCKPEVVVMHPLPRDGRPGSHDLSVDLNNDPRLAIFRQTDNGIPVRMAIFATLLGVDKLVSRSMRDAAWTPPSHIGPDDSVFHGAD
;
A
#
# COMPACT_ATOMS: atom_id res chain seq x y z
N MET A 1 -10.88 -34.78 2.52
CA MET A 1 -9.90 -34.93 1.42
C MET A 1 -8.51 -35.19 2.00
N PRO A 2 -7.77 -36.20 1.52
CA PRO A 2 -6.37 -36.43 1.90
C PRO A 2 -5.47 -35.24 1.52
N GLN A 3 -4.41 -34.97 2.29
CA GLN A 3 -3.55 -33.79 2.05
C GLN A 3 -2.82 -33.86 0.70
N GLN A 4 -2.41 -35.05 0.24
CA GLN A 4 -1.73 -35.18 -1.05
C GLN A 4 -2.67 -34.82 -2.19
N VAL A 5 -3.95 -35.22 -2.09
CA VAL A 5 -4.99 -34.91 -3.09
C VAL A 5 -5.23 -33.41 -3.12
N LEU A 6 -5.43 -32.78 -1.96
CA LEU A 6 -5.63 -31.33 -1.85
C LEU A 6 -4.47 -30.54 -2.48
N LEU A 7 -3.23 -30.91 -2.16
CA LEU A 7 -2.04 -30.21 -2.66
C LEU A 7 -1.84 -30.44 -4.18
N ARG A 8 -2.07 -31.65 -4.68
CA ARG A 8 -1.97 -31.95 -6.12
C ARG A 8 -3.06 -31.23 -6.92
N ASP A 9 -4.28 -31.20 -6.40
CA ASP A 9 -5.40 -30.49 -7.02
C ASP A 9 -5.16 -28.97 -7.01
N ALA A 10 -4.67 -28.41 -5.89
CA ALA A 10 -4.30 -27.00 -5.80
C ALA A 10 -3.21 -26.62 -6.81
N MET A 11 -2.11 -27.39 -6.88
CA MET A 11 -1.03 -27.14 -7.85
C MET A 11 -1.51 -27.24 -9.30
N ARG A 12 -2.40 -28.20 -9.59
CA ARG A 12 -2.99 -28.38 -10.91
C ARG A 12 -3.93 -27.23 -11.30
N GLN A 13 -4.83 -26.82 -10.40
CA GLN A 13 -5.77 -25.73 -10.65
C GLN A 13 -5.05 -24.39 -10.84
N LEU A 14 -4.04 -24.13 -10.01
CA LEU A 14 -3.26 -22.89 -10.08
C LEU A 14 -2.22 -22.88 -11.20
N ASN A 15 -2.04 -24.01 -11.91
CA ASN A 15 -1.01 -24.23 -12.91
C ASN A 15 0.41 -23.86 -12.40
N MET A 16 0.75 -24.31 -11.20
CA MET A 16 2.00 -23.97 -10.53
C MET A 16 2.94 -25.18 -10.47
N THR A 17 4.24 -24.92 -10.65
CA THR A 17 5.28 -25.88 -10.29
C THR A 17 5.30 -26.04 -8.76
N ARG A 18 5.89 -27.13 -8.28
CA ARG A 18 5.95 -27.37 -6.84
C ARG A 18 6.79 -26.31 -6.11
N ASP A 19 7.78 -25.72 -6.76
CA ASP A 19 8.60 -24.64 -6.19
C ASP A 19 7.77 -23.36 -6.02
N ALA A 20 7.10 -22.92 -7.09
CA ALA A 20 6.23 -21.74 -7.04
C ALA A 20 5.05 -21.92 -6.07
N PHE A 21 4.51 -23.14 -5.97
CA PHE A 21 3.43 -23.43 -5.03
C PHE A 21 3.91 -23.44 -3.58
N ALA A 22 5.09 -23.99 -3.28
CA ALA A 22 5.69 -23.95 -1.95
C ALA A 22 5.91 -22.50 -1.49
N GLU A 23 6.47 -21.67 -2.37
CA GLU A 23 6.67 -20.23 -2.14
C GLU A 23 5.34 -19.52 -1.85
N ARG A 24 4.31 -19.78 -2.67
CA ARG A 24 2.99 -19.16 -2.52
C ARG A 24 2.32 -19.47 -1.18
N ILE A 25 2.51 -20.69 -0.65
CA ILE A 25 1.92 -21.09 0.64
C ILE A 25 2.84 -20.81 1.83
N GLY A 26 3.91 -20.03 1.64
CA GLY A 26 4.85 -19.65 2.70
C GLY A 26 5.61 -20.86 3.28
N SER A 27 5.82 -21.91 2.49
CA SER A 27 6.45 -23.15 2.92
C SER A 27 7.76 -23.41 2.18
N ARG A 28 8.67 -24.13 2.83
CA ARG A 28 9.90 -24.60 2.16
C ARG A 28 9.56 -25.74 1.21
N ARG A 29 10.26 -25.82 0.09
CA ARG A 29 10.08 -26.89 -0.91
C ARG A 29 10.09 -28.31 -0.32
N ARG A 30 11.03 -28.55 0.59
CA ARG A 30 11.19 -29.81 1.31
C ARG A 30 9.99 -30.18 2.20
N ALA A 31 9.35 -29.19 2.81
CA ALA A 31 8.15 -29.42 3.61
C ALA A 31 6.96 -29.81 2.72
N LEU A 32 6.79 -29.13 1.59
CA LEU A 32 5.78 -29.50 0.60
C LEU A 32 5.99 -30.92 0.05
N ASP A 33 7.24 -31.32 -0.24
CA ASP A 33 7.54 -32.69 -0.67
C ASP A 33 7.17 -33.72 0.40
N ALA A 34 7.48 -33.45 1.68
CA ALA A 34 7.11 -34.34 2.78
C ALA A 34 5.58 -34.48 2.95
N TRP A 35 4.81 -33.43 2.62
CA TRP A 35 3.34 -33.48 2.65
C TRP A 35 2.72 -34.24 1.47
N LEU A 36 3.44 -34.37 0.36
CA LEU A 36 3.00 -35.06 -0.86
C LEU A 36 3.31 -36.57 -0.86
N LEU A 37 4.08 -37.05 0.11
CA LEU A 37 4.41 -38.47 0.27
C LEU A 37 3.19 -39.26 0.78
N PRO A 38 3.10 -40.57 0.45
CA PRO A 38 2.11 -41.47 1.05
C PRO A 38 2.31 -41.60 2.57
N ASP A 39 1.23 -41.85 3.30
CA ASP A 39 1.21 -41.95 4.77
C ASP A 39 2.11 -43.10 5.29
N GLU A 40 2.41 -44.10 4.45
CA GLU A 40 3.29 -45.24 4.74
C GLU A 40 4.79 -44.89 4.62
N SER A 41 5.14 -43.70 4.13
CA SER A 41 6.54 -43.28 3.99
C SER A 41 7.14 -42.84 5.31
N ASN A 42 8.37 -43.29 5.62
CA ASN A 42 9.11 -42.86 6.81
C ASN A 42 9.42 -41.35 6.85
N GLU A 43 9.37 -40.67 5.70
CA GLU A 43 9.58 -39.22 5.58
C GLU A 43 8.27 -38.42 5.56
N PHE A 44 7.12 -39.10 5.68
CA PHE A 44 5.82 -38.45 5.73
C PHE A 44 5.73 -37.46 6.89
N ARG A 45 5.17 -36.29 6.59
CA ARG A 45 4.80 -35.28 7.58
C ARG A 45 3.38 -34.82 7.33
N ALA A 46 2.59 -34.74 8.40
CA ALA A 46 1.28 -34.11 8.33
C ALA A 46 1.45 -32.61 8.06
N MET A 47 0.66 -32.09 7.12
CA MET A 47 0.57 -30.67 6.84
C MET A 47 -0.09 -29.96 8.03
N PRO A 48 0.50 -28.87 8.56
CA PRO A 48 -0.12 -28.10 9.63
C PRO A 48 -1.50 -27.59 9.25
N GLU A 49 -2.41 -27.50 10.23
CA GLU A 49 -3.80 -27.06 9.98
C GLU A 49 -3.87 -25.67 9.35
N VAL A 50 -2.97 -24.77 9.74
CA VAL A 50 -2.85 -23.41 9.18
C VAL A 50 -2.56 -23.45 7.68
N ALA A 51 -1.58 -24.25 7.25
CA ALA A 51 -1.25 -24.43 5.84
C ALA A 51 -2.42 -25.06 5.06
N ARG A 52 -3.14 -25.99 5.68
CA ARG A 52 -4.33 -26.62 5.10
C ARG A 52 -5.47 -25.62 4.86
N ARG A 53 -5.75 -24.75 5.84
CA ARG A 53 -6.76 -23.69 5.71
C ARG A 53 -6.36 -22.71 4.61
N PHE A 54 -5.09 -22.29 4.58
CA PHE A 54 -4.56 -21.38 3.56
C PHE A 54 -4.68 -21.95 2.14
N VAL A 55 -4.29 -23.22 1.93
CA VAL A 55 -4.47 -23.89 0.62
C VAL A 55 -5.95 -23.96 0.23
N SER A 56 -6.84 -24.26 1.18
CA SER A 56 -8.27 -24.34 0.92
C SER A 56 -8.87 -22.97 0.55
N GLU A 57 -8.41 -21.89 1.16
CA GLU A 57 -8.82 -20.52 0.81
C GLU A 57 -8.26 -20.06 -0.54
N ILE A 58 -7.01 -20.40 -0.86
CA ILE A 58 -6.44 -20.18 -2.19
C ILE A 58 -7.29 -20.90 -3.25
N MET A 59 -7.66 -22.15 -3.02
CA MET A 59 -8.51 -22.88 -3.95
C MET A 59 -9.94 -22.32 -4.02
N ALA A 60 -10.50 -21.83 -2.91
CA ALA A 60 -11.81 -21.20 -2.90
C ALA A 60 -11.83 -19.85 -3.64
N SER A 61 -10.75 -19.08 -3.55
CA SER A 61 -10.55 -17.84 -4.32
C SER A 61 -10.25 -18.13 -5.80
N ASP A 62 -9.53 -19.21 -6.11
CA ASP A 62 -9.27 -19.65 -7.48
C ASP A 62 -10.51 -20.26 -8.17
N GLY A 63 -11.38 -20.94 -7.40
CA GLY A 63 -12.69 -21.41 -7.88
C GLY A 63 -13.58 -20.26 -8.35
N ARG A 64 -13.49 -19.08 -7.73
CA ARG A 64 -14.13 -17.85 -8.24
C ARG A 64 -13.45 -17.34 -9.52
N ARG A 65 -12.14 -17.54 -9.68
CA ARG A 65 -11.31 -17.20 -10.86
C ARG A 65 -11.75 -17.90 -12.16
N GLY A 66 -12.39 -19.07 -12.06
CA GLY A 66 -13.00 -19.78 -13.20
C GLY A 66 -14.25 -19.11 -13.76
N GLU A 67 -14.98 -18.35 -12.94
CA GLU A 67 -16.11 -17.52 -13.40
C GLU A 67 -15.62 -16.18 -13.99
N TYR A 68 -14.47 -15.66 -13.51
CA TYR A 68 -13.89 -14.40 -14.01
C TYR A 68 -13.14 -14.51 -15.34
N THR A 69 -12.76 -15.70 -15.79
CA THR A 69 -11.99 -15.89 -17.04
C THR A 69 -12.81 -15.75 -18.32
N GLN A 70 -14.14 -15.54 -18.25
CA GLN A 70 -15.01 -15.40 -19.42
C GLN A 70 -15.58 -14.00 -19.69
N SER A 71 -15.20 -12.95 -18.95
CA SER A 71 -15.65 -11.59 -19.29
C SER A 71 -14.59 -10.81 -20.06
N ALA A 72 -14.77 -10.72 -21.37
CA ALA A 72 -14.24 -9.60 -22.14
C ALA A 72 -14.97 -8.33 -21.67
N HIS A 73 -14.24 -7.44 -20.98
CA HIS A 73 -14.66 -6.19 -20.31
C HIS A 73 -15.14 -6.32 -18.83
N GLY A 74 -14.29 -5.84 -17.91
CA GLY A 74 -14.72 -5.27 -16.63
C GLY A 74 -14.43 -6.09 -15.36
N GLY A 75 -13.15 -6.29 -15.03
CA GLY A 75 -12.74 -6.69 -13.67
C GLY A 75 -13.12 -5.62 -12.63
N ALA A 76 -13.17 -5.99 -11.35
CA ALA A 76 -13.58 -5.09 -10.27
C ALA A 76 -12.68 -3.84 -10.21
N LEU A 77 -11.38 -3.99 -10.46
CA LEU A 77 -10.41 -2.91 -10.48
C LEU A 77 -10.60 -1.93 -11.65
N ARG A 78 -10.91 -2.45 -12.84
CA ARG A 78 -11.21 -1.62 -14.01
C ARG A 78 -12.51 -0.82 -13.82
N LYS A 79 -13.48 -1.39 -13.11
CA LYS A 79 -14.73 -0.70 -12.73
C LYS A 79 -14.48 0.34 -11.64
N ALA A 80 -13.70 0.01 -10.61
CA ALA A 80 -13.34 0.94 -9.52
C ALA A 80 -12.67 2.21 -10.05
N THR A 81 -11.81 2.07 -11.06
CA THR A 81 -11.10 3.22 -11.67
C THR A 81 -11.94 3.98 -12.69
N ALA A 82 -13.10 3.47 -13.12
CA ALA A 82 -13.97 4.16 -14.08
C ALA A 82 -14.78 5.25 -13.37
N VAL A 83 -14.43 6.52 -13.58
CA VAL A 83 -15.08 7.70 -13.00
C VAL A 83 -15.47 8.62 -14.15
N ASP A 84 -16.76 8.99 -14.21
CA ASP A 84 -17.30 9.93 -15.21
C ASP A 84 -16.95 9.59 -16.67
N GLY A 85 -16.86 8.30 -17.00
CA GLY A 85 -16.59 7.82 -18.36
C GLY A 85 -15.09 7.70 -18.73
N SER A 86 -14.19 8.05 -17.82
CA SER A 86 -12.74 7.95 -17.96
C SER A 86 -12.11 7.14 -16.82
N HIS A 87 -10.82 6.80 -16.89
CA HIS A 87 -10.15 6.00 -15.87
C HIS A 87 -9.23 6.85 -15.00
N HIS A 88 -9.59 7.05 -13.73
CA HIS A 88 -8.86 7.88 -12.76
C HIS A 88 -8.68 7.18 -11.41
N LEU A 89 -7.66 7.63 -10.67
CA LEU A 89 -7.47 7.29 -9.25
C LEU A 89 -7.57 8.58 -8.43
N LEU A 90 -8.75 8.90 -7.92
CA LEU A 90 -9.04 10.15 -7.20
C LEU A 90 -9.25 9.94 -5.69
N SER A 91 -9.90 8.84 -5.30
CA SER A 91 -10.30 8.55 -3.92
C SER A 91 -10.21 7.06 -3.60
N VAL A 92 -10.01 6.72 -2.33
CA VAL A 92 -10.09 5.34 -1.83
C VAL A 92 -11.52 4.78 -1.87
N SER A 93 -12.53 5.64 -1.86
CA SER A 93 -13.95 5.24 -1.93
C SER A 93 -14.33 4.52 -3.23
N GLN A 94 -13.49 4.66 -4.26
CA GLN A 94 -13.61 3.94 -5.52
C GLN A 94 -13.43 2.42 -5.37
N PHE A 95 -12.73 1.99 -4.32
CA PHE A 95 -12.30 0.60 -4.16
C PHE A 95 -13.24 -0.19 -3.27
N ASN A 96 -13.51 -1.41 -3.70
CA ASN A 96 -14.05 -2.48 -2.87
C ASN A 96 -12.98 -3.57 -2.66
N ARG A 97 -13.30 -4.60 -1.88
CA ARG A 97 -12.36 -5.68 -1.57
C ARG A 97 -11.84 -6.41 -2.81
N ASP A 98 -12.72 -6.73 -3.75
CA ASP A 98 -12.35 -7.43 -4.98
C ASP A 98 -11.39 -6.60 -5.84
N ALA A 99 -11.62 -5.29 -5.96
CA ALA A 99 -10.75 -4.36 -6.69
C ALA A 99 -9.37 -4.24 -6.02
N ILE A 100 -9.32 -4.22 -4.68
CA ILE A 100 -8.07 -4.21 -3.91
C ILE A 100 -7.29 -5.51 -4.15
N ASP A 101 -7.97 -6.66 -4.07
CA ASP A 101 -7.35 -7.97 -4.28
C ASP A 101 -6.81 -8.10 -5.71
N GLU A 102 -7.56 -7.65 -6.73
CA GLU A 102 -7.08 -7.59 -8.12
C GLU A 102 -5.84 -6.69 -8.26
N LEU A 103 -5.83 -5.51 -7.62
CA LEU A 103 -4.69 -4.59 -7.66
C LEU A 103 -3.45 -5.19 -7.01
N PHE A 104 -3.61 -5.86 -5.86
CA PHE A 104 -2.51 -6.45 -5.11
C PHE A 104 -1.94 -7.68 -5.82
N GLN A 105 -2.77 -8.49 -6.47
CA GLN A 105 -2.30 -9.55 -7.37
C GLN A 105 -1.44 -8.99 -8.51
N LEU A 106 -1.86 -7.86 -9.09
CA LEU A 106 -1.06 -7.18 -10.11
C LEU A 106 0.24 -6.61 -9.51
N ALA A 107 0.20 -6.03 -8.31
CA ALA A 107 1.39 -5.54 -7.62
C ALA A 107 2.40 -6.67 -7.33
N ASP A 108 1.94 -7.87 -6.99
CA ASP A 108 2.79 -9.06 -6.82
C ASP A 108 3.49 -9.44 -8.13
N VAL A 109 2.79 -9.37 -9.27
CA VAL A 109 3.39 -9.55 -10.60
C VAL A 109 4.48 -8.49 -10.86
N MET A 110 4.35 -7.27 -10.33
CA MET A 110 5.35 -6.20 -10.49
C MET A 110 6.60 -6.39 -9.61
N GLN A 111 6.56 -7.25 -8.59
CA GLN A 111 7.65 -7.42 -7.61
C GLN A 111 9.02 -7.69 -8.27
N PRO A 112 9.18 -8.61 -9.24
CA PRO A 112 10.47 -8.85 -9.87
C PRO A 112 11.04 -7.62 -10.58
N ILE A 113 10.18 -6.75 -11.12
CA ILE A 113 10.60 -5.51 -11.77
C ILE A 113 10.99 -4.46 -10.71
N ALA A 114 10.17 -4.31 -9.66
CA ALA A 114 10.47 -3.41 -8.54
C ALA A 114 11.80 -3.78 -7.84
N ARG A 115 12.07 -5.08 -7.71
CA ARG A 115 13.32 -5.65 -7.18
C ARG A 115 14.47 -5.66 -8.18
N ARG A 116 14.28 -5.12 -9.40
CA ARG A 116 15.33 -4.99 -10.42
C ARG A 116 15.88 -6.34 -10.91
N ARG A 117 15.15 -7.44 -10.70
CA ARG A 117 15.46 -8.79 -11.22
C ARG A 117 14.99 -8.93 -12.67
N LYS A 118 13.82 -8.35 -12.97
CA LYS A 118 13.27 -8.25 -14.32
C LYS A 118 13.17 -6.79 -14.75
N VAL A 119 13.01 -6.58 -16.04
CA VAL A 119 12.70 -5.28 -16.66
C VAL A 119 11.47 -5.43 -17.54
N SER A 120 10.70 -4.37 -17.68
CA SER A 120 9.53 -4.30 -18.57
C SER A 120 9.59 -3.03 -19.41
N ARG A 121 9.06 -3.11 -20.62
CA ARG A 121 8.89 -2.00 -21.56
C ARG A 121 7.44 -1.83 -22.01
N VAL A 122 6.50 -2.27 -21.17
CA VAL A 122 5.08 -2.26 -21.50
C VAL A 122 4.51 -0.85 -21.72
N LEU A 123 5.17 0.18 -21.19
CA LEU A 123 4.86 1.60 -21.39
C LEU A 123 5.91 2.33 -22.25
N GLU A 124 6.68 1.61 -23.08
CA GLU A 124 7.66 2.24 -23.97
C GLU A 124 6.98 3.26 -24.90
N GLY A 125 7.48 4.49 -24.85
CA GLY A 125 6.92 5.64 -25.59
C GLY A 125 5.87 6.45 -24.83
N ALA A 126 5.29 5.93 -23.75
CA ALA A 126 4.33 6.69 -22.95
C ALA A 126 5.00 7.77 -22.10
N VAL A 127 4.31 8.88 -21.86
CA VAL A 127 4.80 10.04 -21.10
C VAL A 127 3.89 10.32 -19.90
N LEU A 128 4.49 10.51 -18.73
CA LEU A 128 3.82 10.91 -17.49
C LEU A 128 4.06 12.41 -17.22
N ALA A 129 3.00 13.18 -17.03
CA ALA A 129 3.09 14.47 -16.34
C ALA A 129 3.00 14.26 -14.83
N ASN A 130 3.99 14.75 -14.09
CA ASN A 130 4.08 14.58 -12.64
C ASN A 130 4.06 15.97 -11.98
N LEU A 131 2.86 16.47 -11.71
CA LEU A 131 2.58 17.85 -11.34
C LEU A 131 2.45 17.99 -9.82
N PHE A 132 3.48 18.54 -9.18
CA PHE A 132 3.53 18.69 -7.72
C PHE A 132 3.53 20.17 -7.33
N PHE A 133 2.37 20.68 -6.95
CA PHE A 133 2.18 22.08 -6.54
C PHE A 133 2.52 22.34 -5.07
N GLU A 134 2.53 21.29 -4.24
CA GLU A 134 3.09 21.29 -2.88
C GLU A 134 4.31 20.35 -2.76
N ALA A 135 5.21 20.66 -1.82
CA ALA A 135 6.48 19.94 -1.68
C ALA A 135 6.28 18.46 -1.29
N SER A 136 6.77 17.54 -2.11
CA SER A 136 6.82 16.10 -1.79
C SER A 136 7.82 15.34 -2.66
N THR A 137 9.06 15.22 -2.19
CA THR A 137 10.12 14.51 -2.93
C THR A 137 9.83 13.02 -3.08
N ARG A 138 9.45 12.34 -1.98
CA ARG A 138 9.26 10.88 -2.01
C ARG A 138 8.12 10.48 -2.93
N THR A 139 6.95 11.10 -2.79
CA THR A 139 5.79 10.74 -3.61
C THR A 139 6.07 11.02 -5.08
N ARG A 140 6.65 12.17 -5.42
CA ARG A 140 7.01 12.54 -6.81
C ARG A 140 8.00 11.53 -7.42
N VAL A 141 9.10 11.26 -6.73
CA VAL A 141 10.16 10.37 -7.23
C VAL A 141 9.66 8.93 -7.35
N SER A 142 8.84 8.45 -6.41
CA SER A 142 8.32 7.07 -6.50
C SER A 142 7.28 6.88 -7.60
N PHE A 143 6.47 7.90 -7.94
CA PHE A 143 5.62 7.83 -9.14
C PHE A 143 6.46 7.80 -10.42
N GLY A 144 7.43 8.72 -10.56
CA GLY A 144 8.31 8.75 -11.71
C GLY A 144 9.10 7.43 -11.87
N ALA A 145 9.65 6.92 -10.77
CA ALA A 145 10.36 5.64 -10.78
C ALA A 145 9.46 4.46 -11.18
N ALA A 146 8.23 4.39 -10.67
CA ALA A 146 7.27 3.34 -11.05
C ALA A 146 6.93 3.39 -12.55
N PHE A 147 6.73 4.59 -13.11
CA PHE A 147 6.46 4.76 -14.53
C PHE A 147 7.66 4.39 -15.41
N CYS A 148 8.86 4.85 -15.05
CA CYS A 148 10.12 4.50 -15.73
C CYS A 148 10.41 2.99 -15.67
N ARG A 149 10.07 2.31 -14.56
CA ARG A 149 10.25 0.86 -14.40
C ARG A 149 9.40 0.04 -15.38
N LEU A 150 8.31 0.62 -15.88
CA LEU A 150 7.47 0.05 -16.93
C LEU A 150 7.91 0.44 -18.35
N GLY A 151 8.93 1.28 -18.49
CA GLY A 151 9.49 1.74 -19.77
C GLY A 151 9.02 3.12 -20.23
N GLY A 152 8.18 3.80 -19.45
CA GLY A 152 7.70 5.14 -19.77
C GLY A 152 8.70 6.25 -19.45
N SER A 153 8.42 7.45 -19.96
CA SER A 153 9.19 8.68 -19.72
C SER A 153 8.41 9.65 -18.82
N VAL A 154 9.10 10.54 -18.12
CA VAL A 154 8.48 11.43 -17.14
C VAL A 154 8.84 12.89 -17.42
N CYS A 155 7.81 13.73 -17.44
CA CYS A 155 7.91 15.19 -17.44
C CYS A 155 7.46 15.71 -16.08
N ASP A 156 8.41 16.23 -15.30
CA ASP A 156 8.16 16.71 -13.94
C ASP A 156 7.96 18.24 -13.91
N THR A 157 7.10 18.72 -13.03
CA THR A 157 7.04 20.14 -12.62
C THR A 157 6.86 20.23 -11.11
N THR A 158 7.60 21.12 -10.45
CA THR A 158 7.56 21.29 -8.99
C THR A 158 7.34 22.74 -8.59
N GLY A 159 6.43 22.94 -7.64
CA GLY A 159 6.14 24.21 -6.99
C GLY A 159 5.11 25.06 -7.74
N PHE A 160 4.14 25.60 -7.00
CA PHE A 160 3.08 26.45 -7.56
C PHE A 160 3.64 27.66 -8.33
N THR A 161 4.65 28.33 -7.77
CA THR A 161 5.30 29.52 -8.34
C THR A 161 5.98 29.29 -9.69
N PHE A 162 6.32 28.04 -10.02
CA PHE A 162 7.00 27.68 -11.26
C PHE A 162 6.02 27.20 -12.35
N SER A 163 4.72 27.21 -12.07
CA SER A 163 3.67 26.79 -13.00
C SER A 163 2.95 28.00 -13.63
N SER A 164 2.30 27.79 -14.78
CA SER A 164 1.40 28.77 -15.41
C SER A 164 0.24 29.18 -14.51
N MET A 165 -0.15 28.34 -13.55
CA MET A 165 -1.15 28.66 -12.53
C MET A 165 -0.73 29.85 -11.64
N ALA A 166 0.57 30.05 -11.40
CA ALA A 166 1.06 31.25 -10.71
C ALA A 166 0.84 32.54 -11.53
N LYS A 167 0.60 32.43 -12.83
CA LYS A 167 0.24 33.52 -13.72
C LYS A 167 -1.28 33.69 -13.88
N GLY A 168 -2.08 32.96 -13.09
CA GLY A 168 -3.54 33.02 -13.09
C GLY A 168 -4.25 32.08 -14.06
N GLU A 169 -3.55 31.10 -14.67
CA GLU A 169 -4.19 30.07 -15.48
C GLU A 169 -5.10 29.18 -14.62
N SER A 170 -6.29 28.84 -15.14
CA SER A 170 -7.24 27.98 -14.43
C SER A 170 -6.77 26.53 -14.38
N ILE A 171 -7.18 25.78 -13.35
CA ILE A 171 -6.93 24.33 -13.23
C ILE A 171 -7.41 23.59 -14.48
N TYR A 172 -8.57 23.99 -15.00
CA TYR A 172 -9.17 23.42 -16.20
C TYR A 172 -8.27 23.62 -17.42
N ASP A 173 -7.81 24.83 -17.68
CA ASP A 173 -6.96 25.14 -18.84
C ASP A 173 -5.61 24.45 -18.72
N THR A 174 -4.97 24.48 -17.54
CA THR A 174 -3.74 23.74 -17.28
C THR A 174 -3.93 22.25 -17.56
N SER A 175 -5.05 21.66 -17.11
CA SER A 175 -5.36 20.26 -17.37
C SER A 175 -5.52 19.97 -18.86
N ARG A 176 -6.28 20.79 -19.61
CA ARG A 176 -6.45 20.63 -21.06
C ARG A 176 -5.14 20.72 -21.83
N VAL A 177 -4.30 21.69 -21.49
CA VAL A 177 -3.01 21.91 -22.15
C VAL A 177 -2.07 20.73 -21.89
N ILE A 178 -1.86 20.37 -20.62
CA ILE A 178 -0.96 19.28 -20.25
C ILE A 178 -1.44 17.94 -20.83
N SER A 179 -2.76 17.70 -20.83
CA SER A 179 -3.33 16.47 -21.40
C SER A 179 -3.06 16.27 -22.88
N GLY A 180 -2.75 17.34 -23.64
CA GLY A 180 -2.33 17.23 -25.03
C GLY A 180 -0.91 16.70 -25.22
N TYR A 181 -0.12 16.62 -24.15
CA TYR A 181 1.32 16.31 -24.21
C TYR A 181 1.68 14.93 -23.64
N VAL A 182 0.78 14.30 -22.88
CA VAL A 182 1.09 13.15 -22.02
C VAL A 182 0.00 12.10 -22.02
N ASP A 183 0.35 10.90 -21.57
CA ASP A 183 -0.53 9.72 -21.53
C ASP A 183 -1.08 9.43 -20.13
N ALA A 184 -0.47 10.00 -19.09
CA ALA A 184 -0.97 9.93 -17.70
C ALA A 184 -0.55 11.18 -16.92
N ILE A 185 -1.31 11.52 -15.89
CA ILE A 185 -1.05 12.69 -15.05
C ILE A 185 -1.14 12.30 -13.57
N VAL A 186 -0.09 12.58 -12.80
CA VAL A 186 -0.15 12.59 -11.33
C VAL A 186 -0.23 14.03 -10.89
N VAL A 187 -1.22 14.35 -10.05
CA VAL A 187 -1.39 15.70 -9.50
C VAL A 187 -1.33 15.66 -7.99
N ARG A 188 -0.56 16.58 -7.41
CA ARG A 188 -0.57 16.87 -5.99
C ARG A 188 -0.78 18.35 -5.76
N HIS A 189 -1.87 18.72 -5.09
CA HIS A 189 -2.31 20.09 -4.93
C HIS A 189 -2.59 20.43 -3.44
N PRO A 190 -2.30 21.67 -2.97
CA PRO A 190 -2.54 22.03 -1.56
C PRO A 190 -4.01 22.21 -1.20
N GLU A 191 -4.88 22.41 -2.18
CA GLU A 191 -6.32 22.56 -2.00
C GLU A 191 -7.05 21.22 -2.24
N GLN A 192 -8.04 20.95 -1.39
CA GLN A 192 -8.86 19.75 -1.45
C GLN A 192 -9.83 19.82 -2.63
N GLY A 193 -10.00 18.71 -3.34
CA GLY A 193 -10.89 18.63 -4.50
C GLY A 193 -10.31 19.13 -5.82
N SER A 194 -9.17 19.85 -5.80
CA SER A 194 -8.52 20.37 -7.00
C SER A 194 -8.10 19.27 -7.98
N VAL A 195 -7.74 18.08 -7.48
CA VAL A 195 -7.38 16.95 -8.37
C VAL A 195 -8.62 16.39 -9.08
N ALA A 196 -9.77 16.35 -8.41
CA ALA A 196 -11.03 15.95 -9.05
C ALA A 196 -11.48 16.98 -10.09
N GLU A 197 -11.30 18.28 -9.82
CA GLU A 197 -11.50 19.35 -10.81
C GLU A 197 -10.57 19.18 -12.02
N PHE A 198 -9.28 18.91 -11.78
CA PHE A 198 -8.30 18.64 -12.83
C PHE A 198 -8.73 17.46 -13.70
N ALA A 199 -9.22 16.38 -13.09
CA ALA A 199 -9.69 15.17 -13.79
C ALA A 199 -10.91 15.42 -14.67
N ARG A 200 -11.86 16.28 -14.25
CA ARG A 200 -13.06 16.62 -15.06
C ARG A 200 -12.73 17.27 -16.40
N ALA A 201 -11.54 17.87 -16.54
CA ALA A 201 -11.12 18.53 -17.76
C ALA A 201 -10.47 17.59 -18.79
N THR A 202 -10.21 16.32 -18.46
CA THR A 202 -9.41 15.43 -19.31
C THR A 202 -9.90 13.99 -19.35
N ASN A 203 -9.62 13.31 -20.47
CA ASN A 203 -9.80 11.86 -20.61
C ASN A 203 -8.50 11.09 -20.35
N VAL A 204 -7.38 11.81 -20.21
CA VAL A 204 -6.10 11.22 -19.81
C VAL A 204 -6.20 10.78 -18.35
N PRO A 205 -5.73 9.57 -17.97
CA PRO A 205 -5.78 9.13 -16.59
C PRO A 205 -5.12 10.11 -15.62
N VAL A 206 -5.85 10.41 -14.54
CA VAL A 206 -5.40 11.32 -13.47
C VAL A 206 -5.29 10.55 -12.18
N ILE A 207 -4.16 10.70 -11.49
CA ILE A 207 -3.87 10.09 -10.20
C ILE A 207 -3.70 11.18 -9.14
N ASN A 208 -4.46 11.06 -8.05
CA ASN A 208 -4.35 11.89 -6.86
C ASN A 208 -3.12 11.48 -6.02
N GLY A 209 -2.06 12.29 -6.13
CA GLY A 209 -0.84 12.23 -5.33
C GLY A 209 -0.94 12.98 -3.99
N GLY A 210 -2.13 13.47 -3.64
CA GLY A 210 -2.48 14.20 -2.42
C GLY A 210 -3.17 15.53 -2.73
N ASP A 211 -4.35 15.78 -2.16
CA ASP A 211 -5.09 17.04 -2.30
C ASP A 211 -5.42 17.67 -0.94
N GLY A 212 -4.63 18.65 -0.50
CA GLY A 212 -4.83 19.34 0.78
C GLY A 212 -5.00 18.40 1.99
N PRO A 213 -5.95 18.65 2.91
CA PRO A 213 -6.32 17.71 3.98
C PRO A 213 -7.22 16.55 3.52
N GLY A 214 -7.50 16.42 2.22
CA GLY A 214 -8.39 15.43 1.63
C GLY A 214 -7.82 14.01 1.63
N GLU A 215 -7.52 13.45 0.45
CA GLU A 215 -7.13 12.04 0.33
C GLU A 215 -5.74 11.84 -0.27
N HIS A 216 -5.18 10.65 -0.04
CA HIS A 216 -3.98 10.18 -0.74
C HIS A 216 -4.13 8.70 -1.08
N PRO A 217 -4.91 8.36 -2.13
CA PRO A 217 -5.33 6.98 -2.39
C PRO A 217 -4.16 6.03 -2.67
N SER A 218 -3.16 6.46 -3.44
CA SER A 218 -1.99 5.61 -3.71
C SER A 218 -1.18 5.28 -2.46
N GLN A 219 -1.15 6.17 -1.46
CA GLN A 219 -0.48 5.92 -0.18
C GLN A 219 -1.28 4.94 0.67
N ALA A 220 -2.60 5.11 0.75
CA ALA A 220 -3.43 4.16 1.49
C ALA A 220 -3.38 2.74 0.89
N LEU A 221 -3.36 2.63 -0.44
CA LEU A 221 -3.23 1.35 -1.13
C LEU A 221 -1.88 0.67 -0.85
N LEU A 222 -0.77 1.41 -0.87
CA LEU A 222 0.55 0.82 -0.57
C LEU A 222 0.71 0.48 0.91
N ASP A 223 0.06 1.24 1.80
CA ASP A 223 0.04 0.97 3.23
C ASP A 223 -0.72 -0.33 3.50
N LEU A 224 -1.92 -0.48 2.93
CA LEU A 224 -2.70 -1.72 3.05
C LEU A 224 -1.99 -2.92 2.41
N TYR A 225 -1.35 -2.74 1.26
CA TYR A 225 -0.53 -3.80 0.63
C TYR A 225 0.61 -4.23 1.56
N THR A 226 1.24 -3.27 2.25
CA THR A 226 2.30 -3.56 3.23
C THR A 226 1.75 -4.33 4.42
N ILE A 227 0.59 -3.94 4.97
CA ILE A 227 -0.08 -4.69 6.05
C ILE A 227 -0.34 -6.13 5.61
N GLN A 228 -0.91 -6.34 4.41
CA GLN A 228 -1.19 -7.68 3.89
C GLN A 228 0.08 -8.52 3.73
N ARG A 229 1.17 -7.95 3.22
CA ARG A 229 2.45 -8.66 3.09
C ARG A 229 3.09 -9.00 4.43
N GLU A 230 3.09 -8.07 5.38
CA GLU A 230 3.61 -8.32 6.73
C GLU A 230 2.78 -9.36 7.48
N PHE A 231 1.45 -9.32 7.35
CA PHE A 231 0.58 -10.33 7.92
C PHE A 231 0.77 -11.70 7.27
N SER A 232 0.91 -11.76 5.95
CA SER A 232 1.24 -13.01 5.25
C SER A 232 2.57 -13.59 5.76
N ARG A 233 3.58 -12.75 5.98
CA ARG A 233 4.88 -13.15 6.58
C ARG A 233 4.71 -13.71 8.00
N LEU A 234 3.76 -13.18 8.77
CA LEU A 234 3.48 -13.59 10.15
C LEU A 234 2.41 -14.69 10.25
N GLY A 235 1.83 -15.15 9.15
CA GLY A 235 0.73 -16.12 9.15
C GLY A 235 -0.59 -15.57 9.72
N LYS A 236 -0.83 -14.26 9.58
CA LYS A 236 -2.02 -13.54 10.06
C LYS A 236 -2.94 -13.14 8.91
N LEU A 237 -4.21 -12.90 9.24
CA LEU A 237 -5.21 -12.32 8.33
C LEU A 237 -5.41 -10.84 8.65
N VAL A 238 -5.85 -10.07 7.66
CA VAL A 238 -6.26 -8.67 7.87
C VAL A 238 -7.59 -8.58 8.60
N ASP A 239 -8.54 -9.48 8.26
CA ASP A 239 -9.82 -9.57 8.98
C ASP A 239 -9.55 -9.87 10.47
N GLY A 240 -10.19 -9.10 11.35
CA GLY A 240 -10.04 -9.21 12.80
C GLY A 240 -8.81 -8.54 13.39
N ALA A 241 -7.98 -7.87 12.59
CA ALA A 241 -6.73 -7.28 13.08
C ALA A 241 -6.97 -6.04 13.94
N HIS A 242 -6.04 -5.80 14.87
CA HIS A 242 -6.00 -4.60 15.70
C HIS A 242 -4.97 -3.61 15.17
N ILE A 243 -5.45 -2.45 14.72
CA ILE A 243 -4.65 -1.36 14.15
C ILE A 243 -4.65 -0.17 15.11
N ALA A 244 -3.49 0.19 15.64
CA ALA A 244 -3.31 1.42 16.40
C ALA A 244 -2.80 2.54 15.47
N MET A 245 -3.46 3.69 15.48
CA MET A 245 -3.08 4.87 14.68
C MET A 245 -2.68 6.00 15.64
N VAL A 246 -1.46 6.51 15.51
CA VAL A 246 -0.85 7.40 16.51
C VAL A 246 -0.38 8.71 15.87
N GLY A 247 -0.71 9.85 16.49
CA GLY A 247 -0.19 11.16 16.11
C GLY A 247 -1.26 12.15 15.63
N ASP A 248 -1.01 12.80 14.49
CA ASP A 248 -1.93 13.77 13.89
C ASP A 248 -3.04 13.06 13.10
N LEU A 249 -4.12 12.71 13.81
CA LEU A 249 -5.28 12.05 13.21
C LEU A 249 -6.28 13.04 12.62
N LYS A 250 -6.16 14.34 12.91
CA LYS A 250 -7.06 15.38 12.42
C LYS A 250 -6.72 15.83 11.01
N TYR A 251 -5.44 16.08 10.72
CA TYR A 251 -4.98 16.57 9.42
C TYR A 251 -4.25 15.49 8.59
N GLY A 252 -4.06 14.30 9.18
CA GLY A 252 -3.42 13.15 8.56
C GLY A 252 -4.22 12.49 7.41
N ARG A 253 -4.21 13.08 6.21
CA ARG A 253 -4.88 12.53 5.01
C ARG A 253 -4.55 11.06 4.71
N THR A 254 -3.34 10.61 5.05
CA THR A 254 -2.92 9.21 4.86
C THR A 254 -3.68 8.29 5.81
N VAL A 255 -3.86 8.69 7.07
CA VAL A 255 -4.62 7.95 8.08
C VAL A 255 -6.09 7.89 7.71
N HIS A 256 -6.67 9.01 7.27
CA HIS A 256 -8.06 9.07 6.81
C HIS A 256 -8.32 8.12 5.64
N SER A 257 -7.38 8.10 4.68
CA SER A 257 -7.49 7.23 3.51
C SER A 257 -7.29 5.76 3.88
N LEU A 258 -6.34 5.46 4.77
CA LEU A 258 -6.04 4.10 5.20
C LEU A 258 -7.16 3.48 6.04
N ILE A 259 -7.74 4.22 7.01
CA ILE A 259 -8.82 3.69 7.85
C ILE A 259 -10.07 3.37 7.03
N LYS A 260 -10.38 4.17 5.99
CA LYS A 260 -11.48 3.90 5.05
C LYS A 260 -11.26 2.59 4.28
N LEU A 261 -10.04 2.31 3.81
CA LEU A 261 -9.73 1.05 3.14
C LEU A 261 -9.77 -0.15 4.11
N LEU A 262 -9.23 0.01 5.32
CA LEU A 262 -9.25 -1.04 6.35
C LEU A 262 -10.68 -1.37 6.81
N ALA A 263 -11.59 -0.39 6.79
CA ALA A 263 -13.01 -0.59 7.10
C ALA A 263 -13.78 -1.40 6.04
N LEU A 264 -13.13 -1.83 4.94
CA LEU A 264 -13.67 -2.82 4.01
C LEU A 264 -13.47 -4.27 4.51
N TYR A 265 -12.60 -4.48 5.49
CA TYR A 265 -12.33 -5.78 6.13
C TYR A 265 -13.24 -6.00 7.33
N LYS A 266 -13.37 -7.24 7.79
CA LYS A 266 -14.36 -7.62 8.82
C LYS A 266 -13.75 -7.62 10.22
N GLY A 267 -14.54 -7.22 11.21
CA GLY A 267 -14.19 -7.38 12.63
C GLY A 267 -12.95 -6.61 13.08
N MET A 268 -12.59 -5.53 12.38
CA MET A 268 -11.43 -4.72 12.71
C MET A 268 -11.57 -4.06 14.09
N LYS A 269 -10.44 -3.93 14.79
CA LYS A 269 -10.29 -3.07 15.96
C LYS A 269 -9.35 -1.91 15.62
N PHE A 270 -9.79 -0.69 15.89
CA PHE A 270 -8.99 0.53 15.75
C PHE A 270 -8.77 1.17 17.10
N THR A 271 -7.51 1.46 17.45
CA THR A 271 -7.17 2.32 18.59
C THR A 271 -6.57 3.62 18.08
N LEU A 272 -7.28 4.72 18.28
CA LEU A 272 -6.94 6.04 17.80
C LEU A 272 -6.27 6.83 18.93
N VAL A 273 -4.97 7.08 18.79
CA VAL A 273 -4.15 7.70 19.83
C VAL A 273 -3.71 9.10 19.38
N SER A 274 -4.25 10.12 20.03
CA SER A 274 -3.92 11.51 19.73
C SER A 274 -4.26 12.44 20.91
N PRO A 275 -3.63 13.62 20.99
CA PRO A 275 -4.17 14.70 21.80
C PRO A 275 -5.60 15.06 21.35
N PRO A 276 -6.46 15.60 22.23
CA PRO A 276 -7.83 15.99 21.87
C PRO A 276 -7.91 16.95 20.67
N SER A 277 -6.94 17.87 20.55
CA SER A 277 -6.85 18.84 19.45
C SER A 277 -6.57 18.21 18.07
N LEU A 278 -6.02 16.98 18.05
CA LEU A 278 -5.67 16.22 16.86
C LEU A 278 -6.51 14.94 16.68
N ALA A 279 -7.65 14.86 17.37
CA ALA A 279 -8.55 13.73 17.27
C ALA A 279 -9.02 13.49 15.82
N MET A 280 -9.23 12.21 15.49
CA MET A 280 -9.83 11.78 14.23
C MET A 280 -11.18 12.47 14.03
N PRO A 281 -11.50 12.99 12.82
CA PRO A 281 -12.82 13.56 12.54
C PRO A 281 -13.96 12.59 12.89
N ALA A 282 -14.97 13.10 13.59
CA ALA A 282 -16.09 12.30 14.08
C ALA A 282 -16.82 11.54 12.96
N GLU A 283 -16.97 12.17 11.79
CA GLU A 283 -17.57 11.56 10.60
C GLU A 283 -16.87 10.28 10.15
N ILE A 284 -15.53 10.21 10.28
CA ILE A 284 -14.74 9.02 9.94
C ILE A 284 -14.96 7.94 10.99
N VAL A 285 -14.89 8.31 12.27
CA VAL A 285 -15.12 7.38 13.40
C VAL A 285 -16.52 6.76 13.33
N GLU A 286 -17.54 7.56 13.06
CA GLU A 286 -18.93 7.10 12.92
C GLU A 286 -19.12 6.21 11.69
N ALA A 287 -18.48 6.53 10.56
CA ALA A 287 -18.55 5.69 9.37
C ALA A 287 -17.94 4.30 9.61
N VAL A 288 -16.78 4.25 10.26
CA VAL A 288 -16.09 3.00 10.60
C VAL A 288 -16.89 2.19 11.63
N SER A 289 -17.43 2.85 12.66
CA SER A 289 -18.19 2.19 13.73
C SER A 289 -19.51 1.58 13.21
N ARG A 290 -20.19 2.25 12.27
CA ARG A 290 -21.41 1.74 11.63
C ARG A 290 -21.22 0.43 10.85
N ASN A 291 -19.99 0.12 10.46
CA ASN A 291 -19.65 -1.12 9.74
C ASN A 291 -19.33 -2.30 10.68
N GLY A 292 -19.62 -2.18 11.98
CA GLY A 292 -19.44 -3.26 12.95
C GLY A 292 -17.98 -3.44 13.41
N HIS A 293 -17.16 -2.40 13.28
CA HIS A 293 -15.80 -2.34 13.82
C HIS A 293 -15.77 -1.79 15.24
N VAL A 294 -14.76 -2.18 16.00
CA VAL A 294 -14.50 -1.60 17.32
C VAL A 294 -13.57 -0.40 17.14
N VAL A 295 -13.98 0.77 17.63
CA VAL A 295 -13.14 1.97 17.64
C VAL A 295 -12.98 2.45 19.07
N GLU A 296 -11.73 2.52 19.52
CA GLU A 296 -11.34 3.04 20.83
C GLU A 296 -10.45 4.27 20.65
N THR A 297 -10.55 5.23 21.56
CA THR A 297 -9.70 6.43 21.57
C THR A 297 -8.86 6.47 22.83
N ALA A 298 -7.61 6.90 22.72
CA ALA A 298 -6.73 7.11 23.86
C ALA A 298 -5.94 8.42 23.72
N ALA A 299 -5.64 9.05 24.86
CA ALA A 299 -4.88 10.30 24.90
C ALA A 299 -3.37 10.09 24.83
N THR A 300 -2.86 8.89 25.12
CA THR A 300 -1.43 8.57 25.08
C THR A 300 -1.20 7.14 24.57
N PRO A 301 -0.02 6.85 23.96
CA PRO A 301 0.26 5.50 23.45
C PRO A 301 0.46 4.44 24.53
N ALA A 302 1.04 4.80 25.68
CA ALA A 302 1.30 3.86 26.76
C ALA A 302 0.02 3.10 27.14
N ARG A 303 0.09 1.77 27.24
CA ARG A 303 -1.03 0.82 27.39
C ARG A 303 -2.05 0.78 26.25
N ALA A 304 -2.27 1.87 25.51
CA ALA A 304 -3.20 1.92 24.39
C ALA A 304 -2.75 1.04 23.20
N LEU A 305 -1.44 0.83 23.05
CA LEU A 305 -0.87 -0.05 22.03
C LEU A 305 -0.94 -1.54 22.40
N ALA A 306 -1.43 -1.88 23.60
CA ALA A 306 -1.55 -3.26 24.04
C ALA A 306 -2.46 -4.06 23.11
N GLY A 307 -1.91 -5.15 22.58
CA GLY A 307 -2.63 -6.04 21.68
C GLY A 307 -2.64 -5.62 20.21
N ALA A 308 -2.05 -4.47 19.85
CA ALA A 308 -1.99 -4.03 18.46
C ALA A 308 -1.17 -4.98 17.58
N ASP A 309 -1.66 -5.27 16.38
CA ASP A 309 -0.92 -5.99 15.34
C ASP A 309 -0.14 -5.04 14.43
N ILE A 310 -0.69 -3.84 14.18
CA ILE A 310 -0.03 -2.74 13.47
C ILE A 310 -0.04 -1.49 14.35
N ILE A 311 1.09 -0.78 14.41
CA ILE A 311 1.18 0.60 14.86
C ILE A 311 1.48 1.47 13.64
N TYR A 312 0.54 2.34 13.27
CA TYR A 312 0.70 3.31 12.20
C TYR A 312 0.92 4.70 12.80
N ALA A 313 2.19 5.09 12.93
CA ALA A 313 2.59 6.36 13.49
C ALA A 313 2.60 7.46 12.41
N THR A 314 2.32 8.70 12.81
CA THR A 314 2.31 9.85 11.92
C THR A 314 3.03 11.04 12.52
N ARG A 315 3.71 11.80 11.66
CA ARG A 315 4.27 13.10 12.03
C ARG A 315 3.16 14.12 12.30
N ILE A 316 3.49 15.10 13.13
CA ILE A 316 2.72 16.33 13.26
C ILE A 316 2.91 17.20 12.01
N GLN A 317 1.81 17.64 11.40
CA GLN A 317 1.86 18.57 10.27
C GLN A 317 2.02 20.01 10.75
N LYS A 318 3.21 20.37 11.25
CA LYS A 318 3.51 21.72 11.80
C LYS A 318 3.13 22.85 10.83
N GLU A 319 3.19 22.60 9.52
CA GLU A 319 2.77 23.54 8.47
C GLU A 319 1.26 23.84 8.40
N ARG A 320 0.41 23.11 9.15
CA ARG A 320 -1.04 23.31 9.20
C ARG A 320 -1.49 24.14 10.40
N PHE A 321 -0.56 24.47 11.30
CA PHE A 321 -0.83 25.31 12.47
C PHE A 321 -0.45 26.77 12.15
N ALA A 322 -1.12 27.72 12.80
CA ALA A 322 -0.65 29.09 12.77
C ALA A 322 0.73 29.17 13.45
N ASN A 323 1.61 30.05 12.97
CA ASN A 323 2.89 30.29 13.63
C ASN A 323 2.62 30.61 15.11
N ASP A 324 3.35 29.93 16.01
CA ASP A 324 3.30 30.03 17.49
C ASP A 324 2.22 29.22 18.24
N GLU A 325 1.39 28.39 17.58
CA GLU A 325 0.57 27.42 18.32
C GLU A 325 1.45 26.29 18.92
N VAL A 326 1.62 26.33 20.24
CA VAL A 326 2.19 25.21 21.00
C VAL A 326 1.17 24.08 21.05
N LEU A 327 1.55 22.93 20.52
CA LEU A 327 0.69 21.76 20.47
C LEU A 327 0.66 21.10 21.85
N GLU A 328 -0.25 21.58 22.70
CA GLU A 328 -0.43 21.04 24.04
C GLU A 328 -0.75 19.54 24.00
N GLY A 329 -0.04 18.78 24.83
CA GLY A 329 -0.25 17.35 24.98
C GLY A 329 0.43 16.47 23.94
N PHE A 330 1.21 16.99 22.99
CA PHE A 330 2.07 16.18 22.12
C PHE A 330 3.54 16.28 22.56
N ASP A 331 3.97 15.35 23.41
CA ASP A 331 5.30 15.33 24.02
C ASP A 331 6.05 14.01 23.78
N ASN A 332 7.15 13.78 24.50
CA ASN A 332 7.95 12.56 24.45
C ASN A 332 7.12 11.26 24.60
N ALA A 333 5.97 11.29 25.28
CA ALA A 333 5.14 10.10 25.47
C ALA A 333 4.52 9.60 24.15
N PHE A 334 4.46 10.43 23.10
CA PHE A 334 3.98 10.05 21.78
C PHE A 334 5.02 9.35 20.90
N GLU A 335 6.30 9.45 21.25
CA GLU A 335 7.37 8.89 20.43
C GLU A 335 7.32 7.35 20.45
N ILE A 336 7.11 6.77 19.27
CA ILE A 336 7.21 5.32 19.11
C ILE A 336 8.70 4.94 19.11
N ASN A 337 9.15 4.38 20.22
CA ASN A 337 10.55 3.96 20.44
C ASN A 337 10.65 2.50 20.90
N ARG A 338 11.88 1.97 20.99
CA ARG A 338 12.13 0.58 21.37
C ARG A 338 11.54 0.24 22.74
N ALA A 339 11.72 1.12 23.73
CA ALA A 339 11.26 0.89 25.08
C ALA A 339 9.73 0.71 25.14
N LEU A 340 8.97 1.58 24.48
CA LEU A 340 7.51 1.51 24.42
C LEU A 340 7.02 0.21 23.75
N ILE A 341 7.68 -0.20 22.65
CA ILE A 341 7.29 -1.43 21.95
C ILE A 341 7.59 -2.66 22.82
N GLU A 342 8.72 -2.68 23.52
CA GLU A 342 9.09 -3.79 24.40
C GLU A 342 8.21 -3.88 25.65
N SER A 343 7.72 -2.75 26.17
CA SER A 343 6.87 -2.72 27.37
C SER A 343 5.40 -3.02 27.09
N ASP A 344 4.84 -2.48 26.01
CA ASP A 344 3.38 -2.41 25.83
C ASP A 344 2.86 -3.19 24.61
N CYS A 345 3.72 -3.66 23.71
CA CYS A 345 3.28 -4.24 22.44
C CYS A 345 3.49 -5.75 22.35
N LYS A 346 2.78 -6.40 21.43
CA LYS A 346 3.05 -7.79 21.06
C LYS A 346 4.49 -7.93 20.51
N PRO A 347 5.18 -9.06 20.75
CA PRO A 347 6.51 -9.31 20.18
C PRO A 347 6.59 -9.20 18.66
N GLU A 348 5.47 -9.42 17.98
CA GLU A 348 5.30 -9.46 16.53
C GLU A 348 4.54 -8.27 15.94
N VAL A 349 4.32 -7.20 16.74
CA VAL A 349 3.72 -5.97 16.23
C VAL A 349 4.53 -5.43 15.05
N VAL A 350 3.87 -4.85 14.06
CA VAL A 350 4.54 -4.20 12.93
C VAL A 350 4.38 -2.70 13.07
N VAL A 351 5.50 -1.97 12.97
CA VAL A 351 5.51 -0.51 13.06
C VAL A 351 5.66 0.10 11.68
N MET A 352 4.69 0.93 11.30
CA MET A 352 4.58 1.60 10.02
C MET A 352 4.52 3.11 10.20
N HIS A 353 4.96 3.85 9.18
CA HIS A 353 4.96 5.30 9.17
C HIS A 353 5.03 5.79 7.70
N PRO A 354 4.13 6.67 7.23
CA PRO A 354 4.09 7.09 5.81
C PRO A 354 5.31 7.90 5.35
N LEU A 355 6.11 8.35 6.32
CA LEU A 355 7.29 9.20 6.18
C LEU A 355 6.94 10.62 5.67
N PRO A 356 7.72 11.66 6.05
CA PRO A 356 9.01 11.61 6.72
C PRO A 356 8.81 11.39 8.22
N ARG A 357 9.66 10.55 8.81
CA ARG A 357 9.95 10.65 10.25
C ARG A 357 10.62 12.01 10.47
N ASP A 358 10.12 12.80 11.40
CA ASP A 358 10.67 14.11 11.73
C ASP A 358 11.83 13.95 12.73
N GLY A 359 13.06 13.96 12.22
CA GLY A 359 14.27 13.82 13.04
C GLY A 359 14.65 15.07 13.84
N ARG A 360 13.87 16.16 13.78
CA ARG A 360 14.17 17.38 14.54
C ARG A 360 13.88 17.13 16.04
N PRO A 361 14.71 17.65 16.96
CA PRO A 361 14.42 17.59 18.39
C PRO A 361 13.01 18.09 18.69
N GLY A 362 12.26 17.37 19.53
CA GLY A 362 10.91 17.77 19.92
C GLY A 362 9.80 17.35 18.96
N SER A 363 10.04 16.42 18.02
CA SER A 363 9.03 16.02 17.02
C SER A 363 8.29 14.73 17.35
N HIS A 364 8.85 13.89 18.24
CA HIS A 364 8.20 12.79 18.97
C HIS A 364 7.26 11.88 18.16
N ASP A 365 7.56 11.61 16.88
CA ASP A 365 6.73 10.74 16.04
C ASP A 365 7.23 9.28 16.06
N LEU A 366 8.49 9.05 15.69
CA LEU A 366 9.10 7.73 15.60
C LEU A 366 10.60 7.84 15.93
N SER A 367 11.13 6.99 16.80
CA SER A 367 12.55 7.04 17.17
C SER A 367 13.45 6.34 16.15
N VAL A 368 14.74 6.70 16.17
CA VAL A 368 15.80 6.09 15.34
C VAL A 368 16.38 4.82 15.96
N ASP A 369 16.13 4.56 17.24
CA ASP A 369 16.56 3.33 17.93
C ASP A 369 15.91 2.05 17.39
N LEU A 370 14.86 2.22 16.59
CA LEU A 370 14.15 1.16 15.87
C LEU A 370 14.73 0.84 14.49
N ASN A 371 15.73 1.56 13.99
CA ASN A 371 16.23 1.34 12.62
C ASN A 371 16.66 -0.11 12.36
N ASN A 372 17.19 -0.80 13.37
CA ASN A 372 17.62 -2.20 13.29
C ASN A 372 16.58 -3.17 13.88
N ASP A 373 15.38 -2.68 14.23
CA ASP A 373 14.32 -3.50 14.78
C ASP A 373 13.53 -4.20 13.64
N PRO A 374 13.40 -5.54 13.66
CA PRO A 374 12.71 -6.26 12.59
C PRO A 374 11.22 -5.92 12.49
N ARG A 375 10.62 -5.41 13.57
CA ARG A 375 9.23 -4.94 13.61
C ARG A 375 9.02 -3.66 12.83
N LEU A 376 10.07 -2.86 12.62
CA LEU A 376 10.01 -1.63 11.85
C LEU A 376 9.89 -1.95 10.35
N ALA A 377 8.79 -1.54 9.73
CA ALA A 377 8.47 -1.83 8.34
C ALA A 377 8.54 -0.59 7.42
N ILE A 378 8.99 0.57 7.89
CA ILE A 378 8.91 1.85 7.14
C ILE A 378 9.60 1.81 5.77
N PHE A 379 10.73 1.10 5.62
CA PHE A 379 11.42 0.98 4.34
C PHE A 379 10.78 -0.07 3.43
N ARG A 380 10.32 -1.20 4.01
CA ARG A 380 9.50 -2.19 3.29
C ARG A 380 8.22 -1.56 2.76
N GLN A 381 7.60 -0.68 3.55
CA GLN A 381 6.45 0.12 3.18
C GLN A 381 6.76 1.04 2.01
N THR A 382 7.86 1.81 2.05
CA THR A 382 8.22 2.69 0.94
C THR A 382 8.52 1.93 -0.35
N ASP A 383 9.21 0.78 -0.23
CA ASP A 383 9.57 -0.06 -1.37
C ASP A 383 8.35 -0.73 -2.00
N ASN A 384 7.40 -1.17 -1.18
CA ASN A 384 6.08 -1.66 -1.61
C ASN A 384 5.28 -0.59 -2.38
N GLY A 385 5.61 0.70 -2.24
CA GLY A 385 5.04 1.77 -3.03
C GLY A 385 5.32 1.68 -4.53
N ILE A 386 6.48 1.14 -4.93
CA ILE A 386 6.85 0.99 -6.35
C ILE A 386 5.93 0.00 -7.08
N PRO A 387 5.81 -1.27 -6.67
CA PRO A 387 4.97 -2.25 -7.38
C PRO A 387 3.48 -1.87 -7.37
N VAL A 388 2.97 -1.27 -6.28
CA VAL A 388 1.57 -0.80 -6.22
C VAL A 388 1.32 0.32 -7.23
N ARG A 389 2.24 1.29 -7.34
CA ARG A 389 2.11 2.38 -8.33
C ARG A 389 2.27 1.88 -9.76
N MET A 390 3.15 0.90 -9.99
CA MET A 390 3.24 0.22 -11.29
C MET A 390 1.92 -0.46 -11.66
N ALA A 391 1.29 -1.16 -10.71
CA ALA A 391 -0.01 -1.79 -10.91
C ALA A 391 -1.11 -0.76 -11.21
N ILE A 392 -1.12 0.38 -10.52
CA ILE A 392 -2.03 1.50 -10.80
C ILE A 392 -1.84 2.00 -12.24
N PHE A 393 -0.61 2.32 -12.67
CA PHE A 393 -0.36 2.80 -14.03
C PHE A 393 -0.76 1.77 -15.09
N ALA A 394 -0.37 0.51 -14.90
CA ALA A 394 -0.69 -0.56 -15.84
C ALA A 394 -2.21 -0.75 -15.98
N THR A 395 -2.95 -0.64 -14.88
CA THR A 395 -4.42 -0.70 -14.87
C THR A 395 -5.03 0.47 -15.62
N LEU A 396 -4.66 1.70 -15.26
CA LEU A 396 -5.26 2.91 -15.83
C LEU A 396 -5.04 2.98 -17.35
N LEU A 397 -3.83 2.65 -17.80
CA LEU A 397 -3.44 2.61 -19.21
C LEU A 397 -3.85 1.32 -19.94
N GLY A 398 -4.44 0.35 -19.25
CA GLY A 398 -4.99 -0.86 -19.87
C GLY A 398 -3.97 -1.86 -20.38
N VAL A 399 -2.78 -1.88 -19.78
CA VAL A 399 -1.67 -2.77 -20.16
C VAL A 399 -1.37 -3.81 -19.08
N ASP A 400 -2.20 -3.91 -18.04
CA ASP A 400 -2.08 -4.85 -16.92
C ASP A 400 -1.85 -6.30 -17.39
N LYS A 401 -2.59 -6.76 -18.41
CA LYS A 401 -2.48 -8.12 -18.98
C LYS A 401 -1.23 -8.36 -19.82
N LEU A 402 -0.50 -7.30 -20.19
CA LEU A 402 0.68 -7.38 -21.05
C LEU A 402 1.98 -7.45 -20.25
N VAL A 403 1.94 -7.05 -18.97
CA VAL A 403 3.14 -6.88 -18.14
C VAL A 403 3.94 -8.17 -17.99
N SER A 404 3.30 -9.31 -17.71
CA SER A 404 4.02 -10.58 -17.57
C SER A 404 4.69 -11.02 -18.87
N ARG A 405 4.10 -10.68 -20.02
CA ARG A 405 4.63 -11.03 -21.36
C ARG A 405 5.80 -10.12 -21.77
N SER A 406 5.87 -8.91 -21.24
CA SER A 406 6.94 -7.95 -21.53
C SER A 406 8.17 -8.09 -20.62
N MET A 407 8.13 -8.97 -19.63
CA MET A 407 9.25 -9.17 -18.70
C MET A 407 10.43 -9.89 -19.36
N ARG A 408 11.62 -9.36 -19.11
CA ARG A 408 12.91 -10.01 -19.43
C ARG A 408 13.88 -9.81 -18.28
N ASP A 409 14.92 -10.64 -18.21
CA ASP A 409 15.94 -10.50 -17.18
C ASP A 409 16.66 -9.16 -17.24
N ALA A 410 16.97 -8.60 -16.06
CA ALA A 410 17.81 -7.42 -15.98
C ALA A 410 19.23 -7.76 -16.44
N ALA A 411 19.78 -6.93 -17.32
CA ALA A 411 21.15 -7.09 -17.83
C ALA A 411 22.22 -6.44 -16.94
N TRP A 412 21.83 -5.94 -15.77
CA TRP A 412 22.70 -5.31 -14.79
C TRP A 412 22.51 -5.97 -13.42
N THR A 413 23.54 -5.87 -12.57
CA THR A 413 23.51 -6.46 -11.23
C THR A 413 22.94 -5.45 -10.22
N PRO A 414 21.76 -5.70 -9.63
CA PRO A 414 21.32 -4.91 -8.48
C PRO A 414 22.10 -5.30 -7.22
N PRO A 415 22.21 -4.41 -6.23
CA PRO A 415 22.74 -4.81 -4.93
C PRO A 415 21.84 -5.87 -4.28
N SER A 416 22.40 -6.73 -3.43
CA SER A 416 21.64 -7.76 -2.70
C SER A 416 20.67 -7.16 -1.67
N HIS A 417 20.98 -5.97 -1.16
CA HIS A 417 20.18 -5.20 -0.20
C HIS A 417 20.16 -3.73 -0.60
N ILE A 418 19.10 -2.99 -0.26
CA ILE A 418 18.99 -1.55 -0.58
C ILE A 418 19.65 -0.71 0.51
N GLY A 419 19.27 -0.94 1.77
CA GLY A 419 19.94 -0.41 2.95
C GLY A 419 21.18 -1.23 3.35
N PRO A 420 22.12 -0.63 4.09
CA PRO A 420 23.31 -1.35 4.57
C PRO A 420 22.98 -2.39 5.64
N ASP A 421 21.99 -2.10 6.50
CA ASP A 421 21.57 -2.96 7.61
C ASP A 421 20.27 -3.73 7.29
N ASP A 422 19.84 -3.65 6.03
CA ASP A 422 18.68 -4.35 5.53
C ASP A 422 18.91 -5.85 5.59
N SER A 423 18.04 -6.58 6.30
CA SER A 423 18.12 -8.04 6.35
C SER A 423 17.89 -8.67 4.96
N VAL A 424 18.47 -9.85 4.72
CA VAL A 424 18.22 -10.67 3.51
C VAL A 424 16.73 -10.88 3.24
N PHE A 425 15.91 -10.83 4.29
CA PHE A 425 14.46 -10.99 4.25
C PHE A 425 13.67 -9.83 3.63
N HIS A 426 14.32 -8.79 3.09
CA HIS A 426 13.64 -7.69 2.35
C HIS A 426 12.87 -8.11 1.10
N GLY A 427 12.86 -9.40 0.78
CA GLY A 427 11.67 -9.99 0.20
C GLY A 427 11.82 -11.48 -0.03
N ALA A 428 11.27 -12.29 0.87
CA ALA A 428 10.86 -13.68 0.63
C ALA A 428 11.73 -14.44 -0.39
N ASP A 429 13.04 -14.49 -0.14
CA ASP A 429 13.90 -15.52 -0.74
C ASP A 429 13.91 -16.75 0.17
#